data_AF-A0A969GTL4-F1
#
_entry.id   AF-A0A969GTL4-F1
#
_cell.length_a   1.000
_cell.length_b   1.000
_cell.length_c   1.000
_cell.angle_alpha   90.00
_cell.angle_beta   90.00
_cell.angle_gamma   90.00
#
_symmetry.space_group_name_H-M   'P 1'
#
loop_
_entity.id
_entity.type
_entity.pdbx_description
1 polymer ?
#
loop_
_entity_poly.entity_id
_entity_poly.type
_entity_poly.pdbx_seq_one_letter_code
_entity_poly.pdbx_strand_id
1 'polypeptide(L)' 'MAGSTGERPFSDIVTSIRYWIIHSITIPALFIAGWLFVSTGLAYDVFGTPRPNEYFT' A
#
# COMPACT_ATOMS: atom_id res chain seq x y z
N MET A 1 -18.02 -14.84 27.49
CA MET A 1 -16.83 -15.20 26.68
C MET A 1 -17.16 -14.81 25.25
N ALA A 2 -16.51 -13.78 24.70
CA ALA A 2 -16.68 -13.49 23.27
C ALA A 2 -16.15 -14.71 22.49
N GLY A 3 -17.03 -15.37 21.74
CA GLY A 3 -16.72 -16.60 21.03
C GLY A 3 -15.75 -16.35 19.87
N SER A 4 -15.08 -17.43 19.43
CA SER A 4 -14.29 -17.42 18.20
C SER A 4 -15.21 -17.14 17.01
N THR A 5 -14.84 -16.16 16.19
CA THR A 5 -15.55 -15.78 14.95
C THR A 5 -15.18 -16.67 13.75
N GLY A 6 -14.23 -17.59 13.93
CA GLY A 6 -13.87 -18.63 12.95
C GLY A 6 -12.68 -18.29 12.06
N GLU A 7 -12.17 -17.06 12.08
CA GLU A 7 -10.98 -16.66 11.35
C GLU A 7 -9.70 -17.18 12.02
N ARG A 8 -8.65 -17.31 11.20
CA ARG A 8 -7.32 -17.62 11.72
C ARG A 8 -6.78 -16.44 12.53
N PRO A 9 -6.27 -16.65 13.75
CA PRO A 9 -5.68 -15.58 14.55
C PRO A 9 -4.55 -14.84 13.81
N PHE A 10 -4.49 -13.52 13.94
CA PHE A 10 -3.45 -12.71 13.29
C PHE A 10 -2.04 -13.11 13.69
N SER A 11 -1.83 -13.47 14.97
CA SER A 11 -0.55 -13.98 15.48
C SER A 11 -0.03 -15.14 14.64
N ASP A 12 -0.91 -16.05 14.23
CA ASP A 12 -0.56 -17.24 13.46
C ASP A 12 -0.29 -16.88 12.00
N ILE A 13 -0.99 -15.88 11.47
CA ILE A 13 -0.81 -15.40 10.10
C ILE A 13 0.56 -14.73 9.97
N VAL A 14 0.86 -13.71 10.78
CA VAL A 14 2.07 -12.89 10.64
C VAL A 14 3.35 -13.60 11.07
N THR A 15 3.25 -14.70 11.84
CA THR A 15 4.42 -15.55 12.16
C THR A 15 4.62 -16.68 11.16
N SER A 16 3.72 -16.88 10.20
CA SER A 16 3.84 -17.95 9.21
C SER A 16 4.80 -17.61 8.06
N ILE A 17 5.65 -18.56 7.68
CA ILE A 17 6.59 -18.41 6.55
C ILE A 17 5.84 -18.12 5.24
N ARG A 18 4.72 -18.81 5.00
CA ARG A 18 3.89 -18.61 3.79
C ARG A 18 3.40 -17.16 3.67
N TYR A 19 3.03 -16.53 4.78
CA TYR A 19 2.63 -15.13 4.77
C TYR A 19 3.78 -14.25 4.28
N TRP A 20 4.99 -14.44 4.80
CA TRP A 20 6.14 -13.62 4.40
C TRP A 20 6.70 -13.94 3.01
N ILE A 21 6.62 -15.17 2.52
CA ILE A 21 6.96 -15.48 1.12
C ILE A 21 6.12 -14.62 0.16
N ILE A 22 4.84 -14.45 0.44
CA ILE A 22 3.94 -13.64 -0.39
C ILE A 22 4.16 -12.14 -0.13
N HIS A 23 4.13 -11.73 1.14
CA HIS A 23 4.10 -10.31 1.52
C HIS A 23 5.47 -9.62 1.38
N SER A 24 6.57 -10.36 1.37
CA SER A 24 7.89 -9.81 1.03
C SER A 24 7.98 -9.33 -0.43
N ILE A 25 7.07 -9.75 -1.31
CA ILE A 25 6.97 -9.26 -2.68
C ILE A 25 5.83 -8.26 -2.84
N THR A 26 4.63 -8.60 -2.35
CA THR A 26 3.45 -7.73 -2.57
C THR A 26 3.54 -6.40 -1.82
N ILE A 27 4.12 -6.36 -0.61
CA ILE A 27 4.26 -5.10 0.15
C ILE A 27 5.26 -4.16 -0.55
N PRO A 28 6.51 -4.56 -0.89
CA PRO A 28 7.41 -3.68 -1.63
C PRO A 28 6.88 -3.30 -3.00
N ALA A 29 6.20 -4.20 -3.71
CA ALA A 29 5.61 -3.89 -5.01
C ALA A 29 4.56 -2.77 -4.92
N LEU A 30 3.64 -2.84 -3.95
CA LEU A 30 2.66 -1.78 -3.72
C LEU A 30 3.32 -0.47 -3.27
N PHE A 31 4.36 -0.56 -2.44
CA PHE A 31 5.13 0.62 -2.03
C PHE A 31 5.78 1.32 -3.24
N ILE A 32 6.43 0.56 -4.12
CA ILE A 32 7.04 1.09 -5.35
C ILE A 32 5.97 1.62 -6.31
N ALA A 33 4.82 0.96 -6.42
CA ALA A 33 3.72 1.46 -7.24
C ALA A 33 3.22 2.83 -6.74
N GLY A 34 3.05 3.00 -5.42
CA GLY A 34 2.71 4.29 -4.81
C GLY A 34 3.79 5.36 -5.01
N TRP A 35 5.06 4.97 -4.90
CA TRP A 35 6.18 5.86 -5.22
C TRP A 35 6.11 6.35 -6.67
N LEU A 36 5.99 5.42 -7.63
CA LEU A 36 5.93 5.74 -9.06
C LEU A 36 4.72 6.60 -9.39
N PHE A 37 3.58 6.37 -8.74
CA PHE A 37 2.38 7.17 -8.92
C PHE A 37 2.62 8.67 -8.64
N VAL A 38 3.43 8.99 -7.64
CA VAL A 38 3.80 10.39 -7.32
C VAL A 38 4.99 10.85 -8.17
N SER A 39 6.06 10.05 -8.28
CA SER A 39 7.32 10.48 -8.90
C SER A 39 7.21 10.69 -10.42
N THR A 40 6.24 10.03 -11.07
CA THR A 40 5.96 10.22 -12.50
C THR A 40 5.09 11.45 -12.80
N GLY A 41 4.52 12.06 -11.77
CA GLY A 41 3.59 13.18 -11.92
C GLY A 41 2.13 12.77 -12.08
N LEU A 42 1.82 11.48 -12.26
CA LEU A 42 0.47 10.98 -12.51
C LEU A 42 -0.54 11.38 -11.43
N ALA A 43 -0.11 11.45 -10.17
CA ALA A 43 -0.97 11.92 -9.08
C ALA A 43 -1.49 13.36 -9.28
N TYR A 44 -0.64 14.27 -9.79
CA TYR A 44 -1.04 15.65 -10.06
C TYR A 44 -2.05 15.70 -11.21
N ASP A 45 -1.81 14.91 -12.24
CA ASP A 45 -2.65 14.88 -13.45
C ASP A 45 -4.04 14.24 -13.16
N VAL A 46 -4.08 13.16 -12.36
CA VAL A 46 -5.34 12.47 -12.00
C VAL A 46 -6.23 13.32 -11.11
N PHE A 47 -5.64 14.02 -10.14
CA PHE A 47 -6.41 14.76 -9.13
C PHE A 47 -6.50 16.26 -9.42
N GLY A 48 -5.82 16.76 -10.45
CA GLY A 48 -5.79 18.20 -10.75
C GLY A 48 -5.10 19.02 -9.66
N THR A 49 -4.22 18.40 -8.86
CA THR A 49 -3.46 19.11 -7.82
C THR A 49 -2.38 19.95 -8.49
N PRO A 50 -2.30 21.26 -8.23
CA PRO A 50 -1.24 22.08 -8.80
C PRO A 50 0.13 21.65 -8.26
N ARG A 51 1.10 21.49 -9.17
CA ARG A 51 2.52 21.38 -8.79
C ARG A 51 2.99 22.69 -8.16
N PRO A 52 4.12 22.70 -7.42
CA PRO A 52 4.62 23.91 -6.75
C PRO A 52 4.75 25.14 -7.67
N ASN A 53 4.94 24.95 -8.97
CA ASN A 53 5.08 25.99 -9.98
C ASN A 53 3.79 26.27 -10.79
N GLU A 54 2.64 25.69 -10.43
CA GLU A 54 1.38 25.78 -11.20
C GLU A 54 0.26 26.50 -10.43
N TYR A 55 0.55 27.11 -9.29
CA TYR A 55 -0.45 27.82 -8.49
C TYR A 55 -0.89 29.16 -9.10
N PHE A 56 -0.01 29.85 -9.82
CA PHE A 56 -0.23 31.20 -10.35
C PHE A 56 0.37 31.34 -11.76
N THR A 57 -0.21 32.23 -12.56
CA THR A 57 0.19 32.53 -13.95
C THR A 57 1.05 33.78 -14.06
#